data_AF-A0A6U3QXF5-F1
#
_entry.id   AF-A0A6U3QXF5-F1
#
_cell.length_a   1.000
_cell.length_b   1.000
_cell.length_c   1.000
_cell.angle_alpha   90.00
_cell.angle_beta   90.00
_cell.angle_gamma   90.00
#
_symmetry.space_group_name_H-M   'P 1'
#
loop_
_entity.id
_entity.type
_entity.pdbx_description
1 polymer ?
#
loop_
_entity_poly.entity_id
_entity_poly.type
_entity_poly.pdbx_seq_one_letter_code
_entity_poly.pdbx_strand_id
1 'polypeptide(L)'
;MTAAKNIAALSLYRSILRAHSKHLPPEMRNLGDAYVKSEFRLHRTVNSDGQLTQFMDAWKLYLDQIQVTARAKESLNSGVLDNDRGGGTSLGGSSGESPFGFGKSLPTDIDLNDEQMSQLEKLREEAAKVGPTGLGK
;
A
#
# COMPACT_ATOMS: atom_id res chain seq x y z
N MET A 1 -5.73 21.68 -26.02
CA MET A 1 -5.33 21.44 -24.61
C MET A 1 -5.07 19.96 -24.25
N THR A 2 -5.28 19.00 -25.16
CA THR A 2 -5.19 17.55 -24.88
C THR A 2 -3.77 16.99 -24.82
N ALA A 3 -2.82 17.57 -25.56
CA ALA A 3 -1.44 17.07 -25.64
C ALA A 3 -0.66 17.19 -24.31
N ALA A 4 -0.79 18.32 -23.60
CA ALA A 4 -0.12 18.52 -22.31
C ALA A 4 -0.63 17.56 -21.23
N LYS A 5 -1.95 17.28 -21.19
CA LYS A 5 -2.57 16.30 -20.29
C LYS A 5 -2.01 14.89 -20.53
N ASN A 6 -1.87 14.49 -21.79
CA ASN A 6 -1.30 13.20 -22.15
C ASN A 6 0.18 13.07 -21.76
N ILE A 7 0.98 14.13 -21.91
CA ILE A 7 2.39 14.14 -21.49
C ILE A 7 2.51 13.96 -19.97
N ALA A 8 1.68 14.66 -19.20
CA ALA A 8 1.66 14.54 -17.74
C ALA A 8 1.28 13.13 -17.27
N ALA A 9 0.23 12.54 -17.85
CA ALA A 9 -0.20 11.17 -17.53
C ALA A 9 0.89 10.13 -17.87
N LEU A 10 1.55 10.27 -19.02
CA LEU A 10 2.65 9.38 -19.41
C LEU A 10 3.88 9.52 -18.51
N SER A 11 4.18 10.74 -18.06
CA SER A 11 5.27 11.00 -17.12
C SER A 11 5.00 10.34 -15.76
N LEU A 12 3.77 10.48 -15.24
CA LEU A 12 3.35 9.86 -13.99
C LEU A 12 3.40 8.33 -14.08
N TYR A 13 2.83 7.77 -15.15
CA TYR A 13 2.86 6.34 -15.43
C TYR A 13 4.28 5.76 -15.39
N ARG A 14 5.23 6.39 -16.10
CA ARG A 14 6.64 5.96 -16.10
C ARG A 14 7.30 6.09 -14.74
N SER A 15 6.96 7.13 -13.98
CA SER A 15 7.49 7.38 -12.64
C SER A 15 7.04 6.30 -11.66
N ILE A 16 5.77 5.87 -11.74
CA ILE A 16 5.24 4.76 -10.93
C ILE A 16 5.95 3.45 -11.24
N LEU A 17 6.09 3.08 -12.51
CA LEU A 17 6.78 1.84 -12.88
C LEU A 17 8.26 1.83 -12.45
N ARG A 18 8.92 3.00 -12.48
CA ARG A 18 10.28 3.16 -11.95
C ARG A 18 10.32 2.97 -10.44
N ALA A 19 9.37 3.52 -9.71
CA ALA A 19 9.26 3.35 -8.27
C ALA A 19 9.00 1.87 -7.90
N HIS A 20 8.11 1.19 -8.62
CA HIS A 20 7.90 -0.25 -8.47
C HIS A 20 9.19 -1.05 -8.65
N SER A 21 9.93 -0.79 -9.73
CA SER A 21 11.17 -1.52 -9.99
C SER A 21 12.27 -1.25 -8.95
N LYS A 22 12.26 -0.10 -8.28
CA LYS A 22 13.29 0.26 -7.29
C LYS A 22 12.95 -0.18 -5.87
N HIS A 23 11.67 -0.18 -5.53
CA HIS A 23 11.24 -0.20 -4.13
C HIS A 23 10.32 -1.37 -3.78
N LEU A 24 9.66 -2.00 -4.76
CA LEU A 24 8.79 -3.14 -4.50
C LEU A 24 9.54 -4.47 -4.67
N PRO A 25 9.24 -5.47 -3.81
CA PRO A 25 9.66 -6.85 -4.05
C PRO A 25 9.15 -7.37 -5.40
N PRO A 26 9.84 -8.34 -6.04
CA PRO A 26 9.50 -8.83 -7.38
C PRO A 26 8.02 -9.28 -7.53
N GLU A 27 7.50 -9.94 -6.51
CA GLU A 27 6.15 -10.55 -6.56
C GLU A 27 5.07 -9.47 -6.54
N MET A 28 5.28 -8.44 -5.71
CA MET A 28 4.40 -7.28 -5.64
C MET A 28 4.54 -6.39 -6.88
N ARG A 29 5.75 -6.29 -7.46
CA ARG A 29 6.00 -5.52 -8.68
C ARG A 29 5.18 -6.07 -9.84
N ASN A 30 5.18 -7.39 -10.05
CA ASN A 30 4.48 -7.99 -11.18
C ASN A 30 2.97 -7.70 -11.14
N LEU A 31 2.36 -7.85 -9.95
CA LEU A 31 0.95 -7.54 -9.74
C LEU A 31 0.68 -6.03 -9.90
N GLY A 32 1.49 -5.18 -9.27
CA GLY A 32 1.34 -3.74 -9.33
C GLY A 32 1.50 -3.18 -10.75
N ASP A 33 2.49 -3.64 -11.50
CA ASP A 33 2.73 -3.21 -12.89
C ASP A 33 1.56 -3.58 -13.82
N ALA A 34 0.98 -4.76 -13.63
CA ALA A 34 -0.20 -5.19 -14.40
C ALA A 34 -1.40 -4.28 -14.11
N TYR A 35 -1.64 -3.96 -12.84
CA TYR A 35 -2.72 -3.08 -12.41
C TYR A 35 -2.56 -1.64 -12.91
N VAL A 36 -1.37 -1.04 -12.76
CA VAL A 36 -1.10 0.31 -13.28
C VAL A 36 -1.32 0.37 -14.80
N LYS A 37 -0.91 -0.68 -15.53
CA LYS A 37 -1.13 -0.78 -16.98
C LYS A 37 -2.61 -0.84 -17.34
N SER A 38 -3.43 -1.61 -16.63
CA SER A 38 -4.86 -1.70 -16.92
C SER A 38 -5.58 -0.38 -16.65
N GLU A 39 -5.30 0.24 -15.50
CA GLU A 39 -5.98 1.47 -15.08
C GLU A 39 -5.68 2.65 -16.00
N PHE A 40 -4.40 2.88 -16.35
CA PHE A 40 -4.04 3.96 -17.26
C PHE A 40 -4.55 3.75 -18.69
N ARG A 41 -4.72 2.49 -19.12
CA ARG A 41 -5.34 2.19 -20.42
C ARG A 41 -6.83 2.49 -20.40
N LEU A 42 -7.53 2.12 -19.33
CA LEU A 42 -8.96 2.33 -19.17
C LEU A 42 -9.30 3.83 -19.10
N HIS A 43 -8.46 4.62 -18.43
CA HIS A 43 -8.68 6.06 -18.26
C HIS A 43 -8.24 6.93 -19.43
N ARG A 44 -7.72 6.34 -20.53
CA ARG A 44 -7.26 7.08 -21.72
C ARG A 44 -8.39 7.79 -22.47
N THR A 45 -9.62 7.29 -22.38
CA THR A 45 -10.80 7.81 -23.12
C THR A 45 -11.76 8.62 -22.25
N VAL A 46 -11.43 8.84 -20.97
CA VAL A 46 -12.27 9.61 -20.06
C VAL A 46 -12.18 11.10 -20.41
N ASN A 47 -13.31 11.69 -20.78
CA ASN A 47 -13.40 13.10 -21.22
C ASN A 47 -13.86 14.06 -20.10
N SER A 48 -14.16 13.55 -18.91
CA SER A 48 -14.54 14.38 -17.76
C SER A 48 -13.30 14.91 -17.05
N ASP A 49 -13.07 16.22 -17.16
CA ASP A 49 -11.89 16.89 -16.59
C ASP A 49 -11.80 16.74 -15.06
N GLY A 50 -12.93 16.62 -14.36
CA GLY A 50 -12.97 16.36 -12.91
C GLY A 50 -12.45 14.97 -12.56
N GLN A 51 -12.90 13.95 -13.28
CA GLN A 51 -12.46 12.55 -13.05
C GLN A 51 -10.98 12.37 -13.37
N LEU A 52 -10.48 13.01 -14.43
CA LEU A 52 -9.07 12.96 -14.78
C LEU A 52 -8.19 13.63 -13.71
N THR A 53 -8.65 14.74 -13.13
CA THR A 53 -7.91 15.42 -12.06
C THR A 53 -7.82 14.54 -10.82
N GLN A 54 -8.96 14.00 -10.37
CA GLN A 54 -9.01 13.07 -9.23
C GLN A 54 -8.14 11.83 -9.46
N PHE A 55 -8.18 11.26 -10.67
CA PHE A 55 -7.32 10.16 -11.06
C PHE A 55 -5.84 10.53 -10.92
N MET A 56 -5.42 11.64 -11.53
CA MET A 56 -4.04 12.09 -11.49
C MET A 56 -3.55 12.36 -10.07
N ASP A 57 -4.38 12.95 -9.20
CA ASP A 57 -4.01 13.24 -7.82
C ASP A 57 -3.91 11.98 -6.96
N ALA A 58 -4.82 11.02 -7.14
CA ALA A 58 -4.74 9.72 -6.47
C ALA A 58 -3.45 8.96 -6.85
N TRP A 59 -3.08 8.96 -8.13
CA TRP A 59 -1.86 8.28 -8.60
C TRP A 59 -0.57 9.00 -8.20
N LYS A 60 -0.58 10.33 -8.05
CA LYS A 60 0.54 11.07 -7.46
C LYS A 60 0.71 10.71 -5.98
N LEU A 61 -0.38 10.66 -5.22
CA LEU A 61 -0.36 10.27 -3.81
C LEU A 61 0.19 8.85 -3.64
N TYR A 62 -0.26 7.91 -4.48
CA TYR A 62 0.25 6.55 -4.49
C TYR A 62 1.77 6.48 -4.76
N LEU A 63 2.26 7.26 -5.75
CA LEU A 63 3.69 7.35 -6.03
C LEU A 63 4.48 7.88 -4.84
N ASP A 64 3.98 8.93 -4.17
CA ASP A 64 4.60 9.51 -3.00
C ASP A 64 4.69 8.50 -1.85
N GLN A 65 3.60 7.77 -1.60
CA GLN A 65 3.57 6.69 -0.60
C GLN A 65 4.66 5.65 -0.86
N ILE A 66 4.81 5.14 -2.09
CA ILE A 66 5.87 4.17 -2.42
C ILE A 66 7.26 4.74 -2.09
N GLN A 67 7.50 6.02 -2.38
CA GLN A 67 8.78 6.67 -2.12
C GLN A 67 9.02 6.90 -0.63
N VAL A 68 8.01 7.31 0.13
CA VAL A 68 8.09 7.48 1.59
C VAL A 68 8.39 6.13 2.26
N THR A 69 7.67 5.07 1.89
CA THR A 69 7.95 3.70 2.38
C THR A 69 9.37 3.27 2.08
N ALA A 70 9.86 3.56 0.87
CA ALA A 70 11.22 3.23 0.48
C ALA A 70 12.28 3.95 1.32
N ARG A 71 12.10 5.25 1.55
CA ARG A 71 13.01 6.06 2.39
C ARG A 71 13.01 5.57 3.84
N ALA A 72 11.84 5.26 4.40
CA ALA A 72 11.73 4.71 5.75
C ALA A 72 12.46 3.36 5.87
N LYS A 73 12.37 2.50 4.85
CA LYS A 73 13.11 1.24 4.81
C LYS A 73 14.63 1.47 4.73
N GLU A 74 15.07 2.44 3.95
CA GLU A 74 16.49 2.79 3.81
C GLU A 74 17.07 3.37 5.11
N SER A 75 16.35 4.26 5.80
CA SER A 75 16.77 4.83 7.08
C SER A 75 16.87 3.77 8.19
N LEU A 76 15.95 2.80 8.20
CA LEU A 76 16.03 1.65 9.11
C LEU A 76 17.29 0.81 8.84
N ASN A 77 17.62 0.59 7.56
CA ASN A 77 18.76 -0.23 7.17
C ASN A 77 20.11 0.48 7.37
N SER A 78 20.14 1.82 7.37
CA SER A 78 21.37 2.59 7.60
C SER A 78 21.69 2.83 9.08
N GLY A 79 20.80 2.46 10.01
CA GLY A 79 21.01 2.66 11.45
C GLY A 79 21.03 4.13 11.88
N VAL A 80 20.61 5.05 11.01
CA VAL A 80 20.58 6.49 11.28
C VAL A 80 19.21 6.86 11.84
N LEU A 81 19.12 6.99 13.16
CA LEU A 81 18.01 7.68 13.84
C LEU A 81 18.20 9.19 13.68
N ASP A 82 17.77 9.77 12.56
CA ASP A 82 17.69 11.23 12.44
C ASP A 82 16.42 11.75 13.14
N ASN A 83 16.59 12.21 14.38
CA ASN A 83 15.57 12.87 15.21
C ASN A 83 15.47 14.39 14.94
N ASP A 84 15.69 14.88 13.72
CA ASP A 84 15.55 16.31 13.46
C ASP A 84 15.23 16.61 11.99
N ARG A 85 13.93 16.78 11.70
CA ARG A 85 13.41 17.76 10.72
C ARG A 85 11.88 17.82 10.76
N GLY A 86 11.41 18.88 11.43
CA GLY A 86 9.99 19.23 11.53
C GLY A 86 9.32 19.53 10.19
N GLY A 87 8.09 19.06 10.06
CA GLY A 87 7.25 19.27 8.88
C GLY A 87 5.91 18.54 8.91
N GLY A 88 5.16 18.65 10.01
CA GLY A 88 3.68 18.53 10.05
C GLY A 88 3.07 17.13 9.88
N THR A 89 2.73 16.46 10.99
CA THR A 89 1.35 16.32 11.53
C THR A 89 1.46 15.64 12.89
N SER A 90 1.05 16.33 13.95
CA SER A 90 1.08 15.84 15.33
C SER A 90 -0.01 14.81 15.57
N LEU A 91 0.34 13.53 15.73
CA LEU A 91 -0.39 12.57 16.55
C LEU A 91 0.63 11.73 17.30
N GLY A 92 0.66 11.90 18.62
CA GLY A 92 1.59 11.25 19.52
C GLY A 92 1.34 9.75 19.63
N GLY A 93 2.44 8.99 19.69
CA GLY A 93 2.45 7.55 19.90
C GLY A 93 3.88 7.04 19.85
N SER A 94 4.39 6.66 21.02
CA SER A 94 5.66 5.96 21.21
C SER A 94 5.70 4.65 20.42
N SER A 95 6.91 4.16 20.14
CA SER A 95 7.30 2.94 19.42
C SER A 95 7.10 2.92 17.89
N GLY A 96 8.19 3.16 17.16
CA GLY A 96 8.67 2.33 16.04
C GLY A 96 7.82 2.11 14.78
N GLU A 97 6.57 2.57 14.70
CA GLU A 97 5.68 2.21 13.60
C GLU A 97 5.64 3.31 12.55
N SER A 98 6.43 3.14 11.48
CA SER A 98 6.29 3.97 10.28
C SER A 98 4.87 3.79 9.72
N PRO A 99 4.06 4.87 9.59
CA PRO A 99 2.67 4.79 9.11
C PRO A 99 2.54 4.22 7.69
N PHE A 100 3.65 4.12 6.98
CA PHE A 100 3.75 3.82 5.56
C PHE A 100 4.48 2.50 5.27
N GLY A 101 4.73 1.63 6.24
CA GLY A 101 5.28 0.29 5.99
C GLY A 101 4.34 -0.59 5.16
N PHE A 102 4.83 -1.21 4.08
CA PHE A 102 4.06 -2.22 3.34
C PHE A 102 3.84 -3.45 4.21
N GLY A 103 2.57 -3.84 4.40
CA GLY A 103 2.21 -4.89 5.36
C GLY A 103 2.47 -4.41 6.78
N LYS A 104 1.55 -3.59 7.31
CA LYS A 104 1.53 -3.26 8.73
C LYS A 104 1.57 -4.58 9.50
N SER A 105 2.64 -4.81 10.26
CA SER A 105 2.66 -5.90 11.21
C SER A 105 1.44 -5.71 12.11
N LEU A 106 0.65 -6.77 12.29
CA LEU A 106 -0.38 -6.74 13.33
C LEU A 106 0.34 -6.45 14.65
N PRO A 107 -0.16 -5.49 15.46
CA PRO A 107 0.37 -5.30 16.79
C PRO A 107 0.43 -6.65 17.51
N THR A 108 1.55 -6.94 18.15
CA THR A 108 1.69 -8.19 18.92
C THR A 108 0.87 -8.14 20.21
N ASP A 109 0.52 -6.93 20.65
CA ASP A 109 -0.16 -6.65 21.90
C ASP A 109 -1.59 -6.16 21.61
N ILE A 110 -2.40 -7.02 21.00
CA ILE A 110 -3.83 -6.76 20.83
C ILE A 110 -4.55 -7.28 22.07
N ASP A 111 -5.02 -6.36 22.91
CA ASP A 111 -5.95 -6.69 23.99
C ASP A 111 -7.32 -7.05 23.37
N LEU A 112 -7.57 -8.35 23.22
CA LEU A 112 -8.86 -8.88 22.77
C LEU A 112 -9.87 -8.77 23.92
N ASN A 113 -11.02 -8.14 23.67
CA ASN A 113 -12.11 -8.14 24.64
C ASN A 113 -12.67 -9.56 24.83
N ASP A 114 -13.29 -9.82 25.99
CA ASP A 114 -13.86 -11.13 26.36
C ASP A 114 -14.81 -11.68 25.27
N GLU A 115 -15.60 -10.79 24.65
CA GLU A 115 -16.50 -11.14 23.55
C GLU A 115 -15.75 -11.61 22.30
N GLN A 116 -14.65 -10.94 21.95
CA GLN A 116 -13.83 -11.30 20.78
C GLN A 116 -13.11 -12.63 21.00
N MET A 117 -12.67 -12.91 22.23
CA MET A 117 -12.10 -14.21 22.59
C MET A 117 -13.14 -15.34 22.50
N SER A 118 -14.38 -15.11 22.97
CA SER A 118 -15.45 -16.09 22.87
C SER A 118 -15.83 -16.40 21.42
N GLN A 119 -15.90 -15.38 20.56
CA GLN A 119 -16.15 -15.58 19.12
C GLN A 119 -15.03 -16.36 18.44
N LEU A 120 -13.76 -16.08 18.79
CA LEU A 120 -12.61 -16.83 18.27
C LEU A 120 -12.67 -18.31 18.68
N GLU A 121 -13.05 -18.58 19.93
CA GLU A 121 -13.20 -19.96 20.43
C GLU A 121 -14.32 -20.71 19.71
N LYS A 122 -15.46 -20.05 19.48
CA LYS A 122 -16.55 -20.63 18.69
C LYS A 122 -16.12 -20.97 17.26
N LEU A 123 -15.38 -20.07 16.61
CA LEU A 123 -14.84 -20.31 15.26
C LEU A 123 -13.83 -21.47 15.24
N ARG A 124 -12.99 -21.60 16.29
CA ARG A 124 -12.06 -22.72 16.45
C ARG A 124 -12.82 -24.05 16.53
N GLU A 125 -13.89 -24.11 17.33
CA GLU A 125 -14.72 -25.32 17.46
C GLU A 125 -15.44 -25.66 16.14
N GLU A 126 -15.98 -24.67 15.45
CA GLU A 126 -16.62 -24.87 14.15
C GLU A 126 -15.62 -25.39 13.10
N ALA A 127 -14.43 -24.78 13.01
CA ALA A 127 -13.37 -25.23 12.12
C ALA A 127 -12.86 -26.64 12.45
N ALA A 128 -12.75 -26.98 13.74
CA ALA A 128 -12.36 -28.33 14.18
C ALA A 128 -13.44 -29.39 13.90
N LYS A 129 -14.72 -28.98 13.93
CA LYS A 129 -15.85 -29.84 13.60
C LYS A 129 -15.97 -30.12 12.10
N VAL A 130 -15.52 -29.18 11.27
CA VAL A 130 -15.29 -29.38 9.84
C VAL A 130 -13.88 -29.96 9.64
N GLY A 131 -13.65 -31.20 10.12
CA GLY A 131 -12.44 -31.95 9.78
C GLY A 131 -12.25 -32.06 8.25
N PRO A 132 -11.03 -32.39 7.77
CA PRO A 132 -10.68 -32.31 6.35
C PRO A 132 -11.47 -33.34 5.52
N THR A 133 -12.67 -32.98 5.09
CA THR A 133 -13.41 -33.71 4.09
C THR A 133 -12.87 -33.32 2.72
N GLY A 134 -11.86 -34.07 2.30
CA GLY A 134 -11.51 -34.25 0.91
C GLY A 134 -10.21 -33.58 0.51
N LEU A 135 -9.15 -34.39 0.44
CA LEU A 135 -8.47 -34.66 -0.83
C LEU A 135 -7.70 -35.98 -0.67
N GLY A 136 -8.39 -37.07 -0.96
CA GLY A 136 -7.80 -38.37 -1.23
C GLY A 136 -7.64 -38.55 -2.74
N LYS A 137 -6.39 -38.86 -3.13
CA LYS A 137 -5.90 -39.36 -4.43
C LYS A 137 -5.94 -38.42 -5.63
#